data_AF-A0A812J2G5-F1
#
_entry.id   AF-A0A812J2G5-F1
#
_cell.length_a   1.000
_cell.length_b   1.000
_cell.length_c   1.000
_cell.angle_alpha   90.00
_cell.angle_beta   90.00
_cell.angle_gamma   90.00
#
_symmetry.space_group_name_H-M   'P 1'
#
loop_
_entity.id
_entity.type
_entity.pdbx_description
1 polymer ?
#
loop_
_entity_poly.entity_id
_entity_poly.type
_entity_poly.pdbx_seq_one_letter_code
_entity_poly.pdbx_strand_id
1 'polypeptide(L)'
;MVRRLIQGLCFGSLLATAGADQVPDLLAADSECASEECTLNALQRHALLKKEPVAKMYGQCGGAKWKGPTNCEDGGKCVKNNDWYSQCEPEAAAAAPAPSPEPAETNKAKEETEEPAPTKTMAPLPARPKQPVPKTYETLNPIIARGNFLYDSVTGKRFFAKGVAYNPRNEKYDHSFGNSVQIAGWVDKCVPGTPKGGYWGYTADVIEDDKEEFWTEDLEAMADMGANTIRLYNLDPRKSHAKFMKKAASLGIYVIVPLTGKDYGFLPAFPAPECYTKDLEDYGNVGVNLLGFAKTLMKEFSQYNNTLLFTAANELAQLDKNGYAAFPCVKAFVRDLHNYQADCAESMRKVPLIYSDVDTGGGIARKVVADYLTCALDSDADAVDAYGLNVYSWCDETYPGDGKADNFQYSPYKDIKQDFEDFSVPFIFSEFGCNLGKFKTKCPYPDGRTWPDVKHFLGEDMGQFMSGAIAFQWSMDKEEYGLTLSPGFLAGQDKLYLLDNYFNLQKQYKKYDVNSTWDAPAGEVDKCSFVPSDVAPMEYKHKRPACPSKELWMKVQHEKRVDKVVDWSASWPSWRTAVNFGWLVPNMPFPFAIA
;
A
#
# COMPACT_ATOMS: atom_id res chain seq x y z
N MET A 1 -24.53 15.43 -73.66
CA MET A 1 -24.94 14.62 -72.49
C MET A 1 -23.71 14.37 -71.62
N VAL A 2 -23.80 14.76 -70.34
CA VAL A 2 -23.07 14.21 -69.16
C VAL A 2 -21.52 14.36 -69.17
N ARG A 3 -20.99 15.48 -68.60
CA ARG A 3 -20.34 15.65 -67.26
C ARG A 3 -19.03 14.84 -67.07
N ARG A 4 -17.88 15.38 -66.61
CA ARG A 4 -17.32 16.75 -66.42
C ARG A 4 -15.82 16.59 -65.98
N LEU A 5 -14.91 17.32 -66.65
CA LEU A 5 -13.58 17.93 -66.31
C LEU A 5 -12.66 17.34 -65.20
N ILE A 6 -11.36 17.05 -65.40
CA ILE A 6 -10.14 17.85 -65.81
C ILE A 6 -9.77 18.90 -64.73
N GLN A 7 -8.62 19.01 -64.04
CA GLN A 7 -7.14 18.85 -64.23
C GLN A 7 -6.42 20.24 -64.08
N GLY A 8 -5.42 20.31 -63.18
CA GLY A 8 -4.30 21.30 -63.14
C GLY A 8 -4.58 22.68 -62.52
N LEU A 9 -3.62 23.46 -61.97
CA LEU A 9 -2.17 23.36 -61.70
C LEU A 9 -1.76 24.63 -60.87
N CYS A 10 -0.86 24.45 -59.90
CA CYS A 10 0.29 25.30 -59.47
C CYS A 10 0.22 26.79 -59.00
N PHE A 11 0.79 26.97 -57.78
CA PHE A 11 1.79 27.96 -57.28
C PHE A 11 1.42 29.40 -56.77
N GLY A 12 1.86 29.66 -55.51
CA GLY A 12 2.25 30.96 -54.90
C GLY A 12 1.17 31.64 -54.03
N SER A 13 1.40 32.25 -52.85
CA SER A 13 2.59 32.58 -52.05
C SER A 13 2.16 33.10 -50.65
N LEU A 14 3.03 32.94 -49.65
CA LEU A 14 3.25 33.73 -48.41
C LEU A 14 2.24 33.77 -47.22
N LEU A 15 2.81 33.37 -46.06
CA LEU A 15 2.76 33.93 -44.70
C LEU A 15 1.53 33.72 -43.78
N ALA A 16 1.90 33.33 -42.54
CA ALA A 16 1.13 33.34 -41.28
C ALA A 16 0.04 32.25 -41.18
N THR A 17 -0.03 31.37 -40.18
CA THR A 17 0.47 31.38 -38.79
C THR A 17 0.80 29.94 -38.39
N ALA A 18 1.89 29.75 -37.64
CA ALA A 18 2.12 28.52 -36.89
C ALA A 18 1.08 28.45 -35.76
N GLY A 19 0.08 27.58 -35.91
CA GLY A 19 -0.89 27.23 -34.88
C GLY A 19 -0.49 25.91 -34.22
N ALA A 20 -0.36 25.95 -32.90
CA ALA A 20 -0.03 24.83 -32.03
C ALA A 20 -1.16 23.80 -32.01
N ASP A 21 -1.17 22.88 -32.98
CA ASP A 21 -2.03 21.70 -32.98
C ASP A 21 -1.33 20.68 -33.85
N GLN A 22 -0.48 19.81 -33.26
CA GLN A 22 -0.13 18.46 -33.74
C GLN A 22 1.00 17.93 -32.84
N VAL A 23 0.64 17.42 -31.67
CA VAL A 23 1.39 16.30 -31.10
C VAL A 23 0.39 15.16 -31.01
N PRO A 24 0.65 14.01 -31.66
CA PRO A 24 -0.24 12.86 -31.59
C PRO A 24 -0.45 12.45 -30.13
N ASP A 25 -1.72 12.38 -29.76
CA ASP A 25 -2.19 11.80 -28.50
C ASP A 25 -1.87 10.30 -28.51
N LEU A 26 -0.92 9.82 -27.70
CA LEU A 26 -0.66 8.37 -27.69
C LEU A 26 -1.81 7.58 -27.07
N LEU A 27 -2.65 8.22 -26.27
CA LEU A 27 -3.87 7.63 -25.74
C LEU A 27 -4.87 7.29 -26.88
N ALA A 28 -4.75 7.94 -28.04
CA ALA A 28 -5.60 7.66 -29.20
C ALA A 28 -5.20 6.38 -29.97
N ALA A 29 -4.06 5.76 -29.64
CA ALA A 29 -3.73 4.44 -30.19
C ALA A 29 -4.48 3.28 -29.47
N ASP A 30 -5.20 3.59 -28.39
CA ASP A 30 -5.85 2.63 -27.49
C ASP A 30 -7.39 2.78 -27.45
N SER A 31 -7.99 3.63 -28.31
CA SER A 31 -9.44 3.91 -28.30
C SER A 31 -10.28 3.18 -29.35
N GLU A 32 -9.74 2.22 -30.11
CA GLU A 32 -10.53 1.41 -31.06
C GLU A 32 -11.21 0.19 -30.41
N CYS A 33 -11.84 0.37 -29.24
CA CYS A 33 -12.79 -0.61 -28.70
C CYS A 33 -14.13 0.09 -28.42
N ALA A 34 -14.71 0.67 -29.48
CA ALA A 34 -15.99 1.34 -29.46
C ALA A 34 -17.02 0.59 -30.33
N SER A 35 -17.35 -0.64 -29.98
CA SER A 35 -18.58 -1.29 -30.48
C SER A 35 -19.24 -2.15 -29.40
N GLU A 36 -20.57 -2.12 -29.39
CA GLU A 36 -21.49 -2.73 -28.42
C GLU A 36 -21.46 -4.28 -28.35
N GLU A 37 -20.41 -4.93 -28.83
CA GLU A 37 -20.28 -6.40 -28.83
C GLU A 37 -19.34 -6.96 -27.73
N CYS A 38 -18.74 -6.12 -26.88
CA CYS A 38 -18.03 -6.57 -25.66
C CYS A 38 -18.95 -6.59 -24.43
N THR A 39 -20.06 -7.32 -24.52
CA THR A 39 -21.05 -7.36 -23.42
C THR A 39 -20.69 -8.38 -22.33
N LEU A 40 -20.75 -7.87 -21.10
CA LEU A 40 -20.62 -8.53 -19.79
C LEU A 40 -21.08 -10.01 -19.73
N ASN A 41 -20.26 -10.86 -19.11
CA ASN A 41 -20.59 -12.27 -18.84
C ASN A 41 -21.51 -12.45 -17.61
N ALA A 42 -22.02 -13.67 -17.41
CA ALA A 42 -23.11 -13.99 -16.48
C ALA A 42 -22.86 -13.58 -15.02
N LEU A 43 -21.61 -13.53 -14.56
CA LEU A 43 -21.24 -13.10 -13.21
C LEU A 43 -21.32 -11.57 -13.04
N GLN A 44 -20.99 -10.81 -14.10
CA GLN A 44 -21.03 -9.36 -14.09
C GLN A 44 -22.47 -8.81 -14.12
N ARG A 45 -23.42 -9.55 -14.72
CA ARG A 45 -24.87 -9.24 -14.58
C ARG A 45 -25.41 -9.57 -13.19
N HIS A 46 -24.82 -10.52 -12.47
CA HIS A 46 -25.24 -10.89 -11.12
C HIS A 46 -24.78 -9.87 -10.06
N ALA A 47 -23.57 -9.35 -10.20
CA ALA A 47 -22.99 -8.36 -9.27
C ALA A 47 -23.65 -6.97 -9.38
N LEU A 48 -24.06 -6.54 -10.59
CA LEU A 48 -24.73 -5.25 -10.79
C LEU A 48 -26.23 -5.27 -10.45
N LEU A 49 -26.86 -6.43 -10.31
CA LEU A 49 -28.31 -6.57 -10.08
C LEU A 49 -28.72 -7.06 -8.67
N LYS A 50 -27.79 -7.16 -7.71
CA LYS A 50 -28.16 -7.48 -6.33
C LYS A 50 -27.51 -6.57 -5.31
N LYS A 51 -28.14 -5.43 -5.06
CA LYS A 51 -28.57 -5.20 -3.68
C LYS A 51 -29.92 -5.87 -3.59
N GLU A 52 -30.01 -7.06 -3.00
CA GLU A 52 -31.34 -7.59 -2.68
C GLU A 52 -32.03 -6.51 -1.84
N PRO A 53 -33.28 -6.14 -2.16
CA PRO A 53 -33.98 -5.17 -1.35
C PRO A 53 -33.95 -5.71 0.09
N VAL A 54 -33.62 -4.85 1.04
CA VAL A 54 -33.72 -5.15 2.46
C VAL A 54 -34.96 -4.47 2.99
N ALA A 55 -35.70 -5.16 3.85
CA ALA A 55 -36.81 -4.58 4.57
C ALA A 55 -36.22 -3.60 5.59
N LYS A 56 -36.71 -2.35 5.58
CA LYS A 56 -36.36 -1.37 6.61
C LYS A 56 -36.73 -1.91 7.99
N MET A 57 -36.12 -1.38 9.04
CA MET A 57 -36.49 -1.69 10.41
C MET A 57 -37.99 -1.44 10.61
N TYR A 58 -38.68 -2.39 11.23
CA TYR A 58 -40.14 -2.48 11.34
C TYR A 58 -40.90 -2.64 10.01
N GLY A 59 -40.21 -2.90 8.91
CA GLY A 59 -40.77 -3.25 7.61
C GLY A 59 -41.12 -4.74 7.51
N GLN A 60 -42.06 -5.09 6.62
CA GLN A 60 -42.40 -6.49 6.39
C GLN A 60 -41.24 -7.21 5.69
N CYS A 61 -40.85 -8.35 6.25
CA CYS A 61 -39.76 -9.20 5.77
C CYS A 61 -40.19 -10.65 5.48
N GLY A 62 -41.47 -10.99 5.62
CA GLY A 62 -41.96 -12.34 5.40
C GLY A 62 -43.47 -12.49 5.53
N GLY A 63 -43.95 -13.71 5.28
CA GLY A 63 -45.37 -14.08 5.29
C GLY A 63 -45.76 -14.91 4.06
N ALA A 64 -46.79 -15.75 4.17
CA ALA A 64 -47.15 -16.78 3.18
C ALA A 64 -47.46 -16.27 1.75
N LYS A 65 -47.63 -14.96 1.55
CA LYS A 65 -47.80 -14.32 0.22
C LYS A 65 -46.88 -13.13 -0.02
N TRP A 66 -45.90 -12.90 0.85
CA TRP A 66 -44.95 -11.81 0.73
C TRP A 66 -43.98 -12.08 -0.42
N LYS A 67 -43.84 -11.11 -1.34
CA LYS A 67 -42.91 -11.17 -2.48
C LYS A 67 -41.80 -10.12 -2.39
N GLY A 68 -41.78 -9.38 -1.28
CA GLY A 68 -40.82 -8.32 -1.03
C GLY A 68 -39.55 -8.83 -0.36
N PRO A 69 -38.71 -7.93 0.15
CA PRO A 69 -37.44 -8.27 0.78
C PRO A 69 -37.60 -9.24 1.96
N THR A 70 -36.69 -10.21 2.11
CA THR A 70 -36.70 -11.18 3.23
C THR A 70 -35.59 -10.97 4.24
N ASN A 71 -34.58 -10.17 3.88
CA ASN A 71 -33.50 -9.76 4.75
C ASN A 71 -33.78 -8.34 5.29
N CYS A 72 -33.42 -8.10 6.55
CA CYS A 72 -33.57 -6.79 7.17
C CYS A 72 -32.36 -5.90 6.92
N GLU A 73 -32.53 -4.58 7.01
CA GLU A 73 -31.39 -3.67 7.07
C GLU A 73 -30.52 -3.93 8.31
N ASP A 74 -29.23 -3.54 8.24
CA ASP A 74 -28.21 -3.88 9.25
C ASP A 74 -28.69 -3.60 10.68
N GLY A 75 -28.51 -4.59 11.56
CA GLY A 75 -28.97 -4.55 12.96
C GLY A 75 -30.40 -5.07 13.20
N GLY A 76 -31.11 -5.49 12.14
CA GLY A 76 -32.45 -6.07 12.23
C GLY A 76 -32.49 -7.56 11.93
N LYS A 77 -33.43 -8.27 12.56
CA LYS A 77 -33.75 -9.68 12.30
C LYS A 77 -35.21 -9.83 11.89
N CYS A 78 -35.48 -10.69 10.91
CA CYS A 78 -36.84 -10.94 10.47
C CYS A 78 -37.58 -11.84 11.46
N VAL A 79 -38.54 -11.28 12.20
CA VAL A 79 -39.33 -11.97 13.22
C VAL A 79 -40.71 -12.31 12.65
N LYS A 80 -41.12 -13.57 12.76
CA LYS A 80 -42.44 -14.03 12.29
C LYS A 80 -43.51 -13.63 13.31
N ASN A 81 -44.47 -12.79 12.91
CA ASN A 81 -45.59 -12.41 13.77
C ASN A 81 -46.78 -13.34 13.57
N ASN A 82 -47.08 -13.72 12.32
CA ASN A 82 -48.07 -14.75 11.99
C ASN A 82 -47.76 -15.39 10.64
N ASP A 83 -48.58 -16.33 10.20
CA ASP A 83 -48.37 -17.06 8.95
C ASP A 83 -48.37 -16.16 7.70
N TRP A 84 -48.97 -14.99 7.77
CA TRP A 84 -49.11 -14.06 6.64
C TRP A 84 -48.19 -12.83 6.74
N TYR A 85 -47.49 -12.65 7.87
CA TYR A 85 -46.70 -11.46 8.15
C TYR A 85 -45.52 -11.72 9.09
N SER A 86 -44.32 -11.35 8.64
CA SER A 86 -43.09 -11.25 9.43
C SER A 86 -42.53 -9.84 9.30
N GLN A 87 -41.92 -9.31 10.36
CA GLN A 87 -41.43 -7.93 10.43
C GLN A 87 -39.97 -7.89 10.86
N CYS A 88 -39.21 -6.93 10.32
CA CYS A 88 -37.86 -6.66 10.78
C CYS A 88 -37.90 -5.99 12.14
N GLU A 89 -37.28 -6.60 13.14
CA GLU A 89 -37.17 -6.04 14.48
C GLU A 89 -35.69 -5.94 14.88
N PRO A 90 -35.31 -4.97 15.74
CA PRO A 90 -33.94 -4.86 16.22
C PRO A 90 -33.51 -6.15 16.92
N GLU A 91 -32.28 -6.60 16.66
CA GLU A 91 -31.76 -7.79 17.32
C GLU A 91 -31.47 -7.49 18.80
N ALA A 92 -32.41 -7.88 19.69
CA ALA A 92 -32.20 -7.73 21.13
C ALA A 92 -31.08 -8.66 21.59
N ALA A 93 -30.10 -8.09 22.30
CA ALA A 93 -29.02 -8.84 22.96
C ALA A 93 -29.57 -10.00 23.80
N ALA A 94 -29.02 -11.20 23.60
CA ALA A 94 -29.43 -12.41 24.30
C ALA A 94 -29.34 -12.24 25.83
N ALA A 95 -30.39 -12.72 26.50
CA ALA A 95 -30.71 -12.53 27.91
C ALA A 95 -29.68 -13.07 28.92
N ALA A 96 -29.53 -12.36 30.04
CA ALA A 96 -29.27 -13.00 31.34
C ALA A 96 -30.61 -13.39 32.00
N PRO A 97 -30.72 -14.52 32.72
CA PRO A 97 -32.00 -15.01 33.24
C PRO A 97 -32.41 -14.34 34.57
N ALA A 98 -33.73 -14.22 34.77
CA ALA A 98 -34.44 -13.73 35.97
C ALA A 98 -34.88 -14.91 36.89
N PRO A 99 -35.62 -14.75 38.04
CA PRO A 99 -36.20 -13.54 38.65
C PRO A 99 -36.27 -13.42 40.22
N SER A 100 -36.62 -12.20 40.68
CA SER A 100 -37.53 -11.81 41.81
C SER A 100 -37.08 -11.83 43.30
N PRO A 101 -37.67 -11.02 44.24
CA PRO A 101 -38.53 -9.82 44.14
C PRO A 101 -38.01 -8.56 44.93
N GLU A 102 -38.76 -7.47 44.78
CA GLU A 102 -38.64 -6.07 45.28
C GLU A 102 -38.86 -5.88 46.82
N PRO A 103 -38.79 -4.65 47.40
CA PRO A 103 -37.58 -3.93 47.86
C PRO A 103 -37.58 -3.63 49.38
N ALA A 104 -36.43 -3.23 49.94
CA ALA A 104 -36.41 -2.41 51.15
C ALA A 104 -35.25 -1.39 51.13
N GLU A 105 -35.60 -0.19 51.56
CA GLU A 105 -34.87 1.07 51.51
C GLU A 105 -33.58 1.13 52.35
N THR A 106 -32.85 2.23 52.12
CA THR A 106 -31.86 2.90 53.00
C THR A 106 -30.45 2.24 53.01
N ASN A 107 -29.31 2.94 53.04
CA ASN A 107 -28.95 4.31 53.43
C ASN A 107 -27.67 4.75 52.70
N LYS A 108 -27.49 6.08 52.57
CA LYS A 108 -26.21 6.75 52.28
C LYS A 108 -25.07 6.25 53.18
N ALA A 109 -23.89 6.04 52.60
CA ALA A 109 -22.61 6.21 53.29
C ALA A 109 -21.52 6.74 52.34
N LYS A 110 -20.64 7.56 52.93
CA LYS A 110 -19.69 8.49 52.33
C LYS A 110 -18.61 7.82 51.47
N GLU A 111 -18.31 8.52 50.38
CA GLU A 111 -17.11 8.40 49.56
C GLU A 111 -15.90 8.95 50.33
N GLU A 112 -14.84 8.15 50.41
CA GLU A 112 -13.55 8.54 50.95
C GLU A 112 -12.61 8.78 49.76
N THR A 113 -12.20 10.03 49.60
CA THR A 113 -11.30 10.52 48.56
C THR A 113 -9.88 10.02 48.78
N GLU A 114 -9.34 9.26 47.83
CA GLU A 114 -7.91 8.99 47.73
C GLU A 114 -7.26 9.97 46.73
N GLU A 115 -6.20 10.64 47.18
CA GLU A 115 -5.47 11.70 46.47
C GLU A 115 -4.54 11.11 45.39
N PRO A 116 -4.43 11.70 44.18
CA PRO A 116 -3.58 11.16 43.12
C PRO A 116 -2.09 11.37 43.43
N ALA A 117 -1.31 10.31 43.22
CA ALA A 117 0.14 10.33 43.35
C ALA A 117 0.81 11.35 42.40
N PRO A 118 1.96 11.94 42.77
CA PRO A 118 2.55 13.05 42.04
C PRO A 118 3.11 12.64 40.68
N THR A 119 2.77 13.45 39.67
CA THR A 119 3.27 13.38 38.30
C THR A 119 4.78 13.54 38.28
N LYS A 120 5.52 12.47 37.96
CA LYS A 120 6.93 12.59 37.57
C LYS A 120 6.98 13.27 36.21
N THR A 121 7.44 14.51 36.18
CA THR A 121 7.78 15.23 34.94
C THR A 121 8.84 14.42 34.20
N MET A 122 8.54 13.95 32.98
CA MET A 122 9.54 13.30 32.14
C MET A 122 10.64 14.29 31.79
N ALA A 123 11.88 13.84 31.95
CA ALA A 123 13.03 14.57 31.43
C ALA A 123 12.94 14.64 29.89
N PRO A 124 13.42 15.72 29.26
CA PRO A 124 13.57 15.78 27.81
C PRO A 124 14.32 14.56 27.31
N LEU A 125 13.86 13.95 26.22
CA LEU A 125 14.62 12.89 25.54
C LEU A 125 16.06 13.41 25.31
N PRO A 126 17.10 12.67 25.74
CA PRO A 126 18.46 13.16 25.69
C PRO A 126 18.86 13.51 24.26
N ALA A 127 19.43 14.72 24.08
CA ALA A 127 19.93 15.17 22.79
C ALA A 127 21.05 14.24 22.28
N ARG A 128 20.97 13.91 20.98
CA ARG A 128 21.72 12.85 20.28
C ARG A 128 23.25 13.04 20.39
N PRO A 129 24.05 11.99 20.69
CA PRO A 129 25.48 11.99 20.42
C PRO A 129 25.74 12.28 18.93
N LYS A 130 26.80 13.03 18.60
CA LYS A 130 27.17 13.30 17.20
C LYS A 130 27.41 11.97 16.48
N GLN A 131 26.55 11.63 15.51
CA GLN A 131 26.68 10.39 14.74
C GLN A 131 27.95 10.41 13.89
N PRO A 132 28.59 9.24 13.67
CA PRO A 132 29.70 9.11 12.73
C PRO A 132 29.21 9.32 11.29
N VAL A 133 30.07 9.91 10.45
CA VAL A 133 29.79 10.11 9.02
C VAL A 133 29.66 8.73 8.36
N PRO A 134 28.55 8.44 7.65
CA PRO A 134 28.36 7.17 6.94
C PRO A 134 29.46 6.93 5.89
N LYS A 135 29.71 5.66 5.56
CA LYS A 135 30.57 5.31 4.41
C LYS A 135 29.93 5.84 3.13
N THR A 136 30.73 6.54 2.32
CA THR A 136 30.29 7.08 1.02
C THR A 136 30.66 6.14 -0.12
N TYR A 137 29.73 5.87 -1.02
CA TYR A 137 29.92 5.07 -2.23
C TYR A 137 29.98 5.99 -3.46
N GLU A 138 30.93 5.75 -4.35
CA GLU A 138 31.03 6.51 -5.61
C GLU A 138 29.91 6.11 -6.59
N THR A 139 29.66 4.81 -6.73
CA THR A 139 28.52 4.24 -7.50
C THR A 139 28.11 2.89 -6.90
N LEU A 140 26.82 2.55 -7.01
CA LEU A 140 26.30 1.22 -6.68
C LEU A 140 26.07 0.43 -7.97
N ASN A 141 26.28 -0.89 -7.90
CA ASN A 141 25.95 -1.79 -9.00
C ASN A 141 24.45 -2.08 -8.99
N PRO A 142 23.81 -2.33 -10.14
CA PRO A 142 22.45 -2.84 -10.16
C PRO A 142 22.32 -4.17 -9.40
N ILE A 143 21.23 -4.34 -8.67
CA ILE A 143 20.82 -5.65 -8.14
C ILE A 143 19.88 -6.32 -9.14
N ILE A 144 20.04 -7.63 -9.30
CA ILE A 144 19.24 -8.48 -10.20
C ILE A 144 18.63 -9.64 -9.41
N ALA A 145 17.45 -10.11 -9.86
CA ALA A 145 16.87 -11.36 -9.39
C ALA A 145 17.45 -12.54 -10.19
N ARG A 146 17.80 -13.64 -9.50
CA ARG A 146 18.28 -14.88 -10.12
C ARG A 146 17.88 -16.07 -9.24
N GLY A 147 17.01 -16.94 -9.76
CA GLY A 147 16.38 -17.97 -8.93
C GLY A 147 15.69 -17.33 -7.73
N ASN A 148 15.86 -17.90 -6.54
CA ASN A 148 15.20 -17.42 -5.33
C ASN A 148 15.95 -16.30 -4.57
N PHE A 149 16.96 -15.67 -5.18
CA PHE A 149 17.74 -14.62 -4.53
C PHE A 149 18.00 -13.37 -5.38
N LEU A 150 18.36 -12.29 -4.68
CA LEU A 150 18.89 -11.06 -5.25
C LEU A 150 20.43 -11.08 -5.25
N TYR A 151 21.05 -10.51 -6.29
CA TYR A 151 22.52 -10.45 -6.44
C TYR A 151 22.97 -9.10 -6.96
N ASP A 152 24.14 -8.67 -6.49
CA ASP A 152 24.90 -7.61 -7.14
C ASP A 152 25.37 -8.10 -8.52
N SER A 153 24.94 -7.39 -9.56
CA SER A 153 25.16 -7.79 -10.96
C SER A 153 26.62 -7.80 -11.41
N VAL A 154 27.52 -7.13 -10.68
CA VAL A 154 28.94 -7.02 -11.04
C VAL A 154 29.79 -7.97 -10.21
N THR A 155 29.55 -8.01 -8.90
CA THR A 155 30.34 -8.86 -7.98
C THR A 155 29.82 -10.28 -7.89
N GLY A 156 28.57 -10.53 -8.32
CA GLY A 156 27.89 -11.82 -8.18
C GLY A 156 27.56 -12.18 -6.73
N LYS A 157 27.83 -11.30 -5.77
CA LYS A 157 27.53 -11.54 -4.36
C LYS A 157 26.04 -11.42 -4.12
N ARG A 158 25.53 -12.30 -3.27
CA ARG A 158 24.15 -12.23 -2.80
C ARG A 158 23.87 -10.89 -2.12
N PHE A 159 22.75 -10.29 -2.46
CA PHE A 159 22.21 -9.10 -1.85
C PHE A 159 21.08 -9.50 -0.89
N PHE A 160 21.08 -8.93 0.30
CA PHE A 160 20.00 -9.11 1.28
C PHE A 160 19.53 -7.74 1.75
N ALA A 161 18.24 -7.45 1.57
CA ALA A 161 17.67 -6.17 1.98
C ALA A 161 17.52 -6.10 3.51
N LYS A 162 18.27 -5.21 4.16
CA LYS A 162 18.02 -4.72 5.52
C LYS A 162 17.30 -3.40 5.38
N GLY A 163 15.98 -3.46 5.42
CA GLY A 163 15.14 -2.38 4.92
C GLY A 163 14.44 -1.54 5.98
N VAL A 164 13.95 -0.38 5.54
CA VAL A 164 13.02 0.47 6.28
C VAL A 164 11.93 0.98 5.33
N ALA A 165 10.68 0.90 5.76
CA ALA A 165 9.55 1.53 5.08
C ALA A 165 9.60 3.04 5.31
N TYR A 166 9.60 3.83 4.23
CA TYR A 166 9.76 5.28 4.29
C TYR A 166 8.58 5.99 3.63
N ASN A 167 7.73 6.55 4.48
CA ASN A 167 6.60 7.38 4.08
C ASN A 167 6.32 8.43 5.17
N PRO A 168 7.26 9.36 5.42
CA PRO A 168 7.19 10.25 6.57
C PRO A 168 6.00 11.20 6.54
N ARG A 169 5.49 11.53 7.73
CA ARG A 169 4.40 12.48 7.96
C ARG A 169 4.99 13.78 8.49
N ASN A 170 4.72 14.92 7.84
CA ASN A 170 5.28 16.22 8.25
C ASN A 170 4.29 17.36 7.99
N GLU A 171 4.25 18.33 8.91
CA GLU A 171 3.53 19.63 8.81
C GLU A 171 4.00 20.56 7.67
N LYS A 172 5.05 20.13 6.94
CA LYS A 172 5.65 20.86 5.82
C LYS A 172 5.57 20.10 4.49
N TYR A 173 5.14 18.84 4.49
CA TYR A 173 4.92 18.12 3.23
C TYR A 173 3.56 18.53 2.67
N ASP A 174 3.55 18.99 1.42
CA ASP A 174 2.36 19.47 0.72
C ASP A 174 1.17 18.52 0.88
N HIS A 175 0.03 19.08 1.32
CA HIS A 175 -1.21 18.38 1.65
C HIS A 175 -2.13 18.17 0.44
N SER A 176 -1.74 18.62 -0.74
CA SER A 176 -2.64 18.80 -1.91
C SER A 176 -3.17 17.52 -2.57
N PHE A 177 -2.52 16.36 -2.42
CA PHE A 177 -2.75 15.21 -3.32
C PHE A 177 -3.55 14.01 -2.78
N GLY A 178 -3.88 13.91 -1.48
CA GLY A 178 -4.73 12.80 -1.01
C GLY A 178 -5.05 12.76 0.48
N ASN A 179 -5.89 11.78 0.83
CA ASN A 179 -6.61 11.63 2.09
C ASN A 179 -5.78 11.99 3.31
N SER A 180 -6.33 12.93 4.06
CA SER A 180 -5.77 13.42 5.29
C SER A 180 -5.82 12.36 6.39
N VAL A 181 -4.67 11.88 6.86
CA VAL A 181 -4.57 11.16 8.14
C VAL A 181 -4.90 12.14 9.25
N GLN A 182 -6.01 11.91 9.93
CA GLN A 182 -6.38 12.65 11.11
C GLN A 182 -5.43 12.30 12.27
N ILE A 183 -4.71 13.30 12.82
CA ILE A 183 -4.20 13.26 14.20
C ILE A 183 -5.07 14.12 15.14
N ALA A 184 -5.88 15.03 14.59
CA ALA A 184 -6.88 15.84 15.30
C ALA A 184 -8.07 15.02 15.82
N GLY A 185 -7.80 14.14 16.79
CA GLY A 185 -8.73 13.22 17.47
C GLY A 185 -8.00 12.24 18.41
N TRP A 186 -6.68 12.09 18.26
CA TRP A 186 -5.79 11.32 19.15
C TRP A 186 -5.41 12.08 20.45
N VAL A 187 -6.13 13.16 20.78
CA VAL A 187 -5.62 14.29 21.59
C VAL A 187 -6.18 14.36 23.01
N ASP A 188 -6.79 13.30 23.54
CA ASP A 188 -7.19 13.30 24.96
C ASP A 188 -5.96 13.36 25.92
N LYS A 189 -4.84 12.68 25.58
CA LYS A 189 -3.84 12.23 26.59
C LYS A 189 -2.36 12.37 26.21
N CYS A 190 -2.00 12.67 24.96
CA CYS A 190 -0.59 12.74 24.54
C CYS A 190 0.05 14.11 24.79
N VAL A 191 0.68 14.26 25.97
CA VAL A 191 1.36 15.46 26.49
C VAL A 191 2.48 15.05 27.45
N PRO A 192 3.51 15.89 27.70
CA PRO A 192 3.68 17.27 27.28
C PRO A 192 4.56 17.44 26.03
N GLY A 193 4.16 18.35 25.14
CA GLY A 193 4.81 18.57 23.83
C GLY A 193 3.89 18.21 22.66
N THR A 194 2.63 18.66 22.72
CA THR A 194 1.48 18.14 21.95
C THR A 194 1.80 17.96 20.45
N PRO A 195 1.44 16.79 19.86
CA PRO A 195 1.53 16.61 18.41
C PRO A 195 0.81 17.75 17.70
N LYS A 196 1.39 18.31 16.62
CA LYS A 196 0.71 19.38 15.89
C LYS A 196 -0.60 18.81 15.34
N GLY A 197 -1.73 19.30 15.84
CA GLY A 197 -3.06 18.94 15.34
C GLY A 197 -3.13 19.33 13.87
N GLY A 198 -3.05 18.32 13.01
CA GLY A 198 -3.03 18.51 11.58
C GLY A 198 -3.42 17.22 10.88
N TYR A 199 -4.00 17.41 9.71
CA TYR A 199 -4.38 16.38 8.78
C TYR A 199 -3.19 16.15 7.85
N TRP A 200 -2.47 15.04 8.03
CA TRP A 200 -1.27 14.72 7.24
C TRP A 200 -1.66 13.91 6.02
N GLY A 201 -1.44 14.42 4.80
CA GLY A 201 -1.75 13.66 3.59
C GLY A 201 -0.95 12.36 3.56
N TYR A 202 -1.62 11.21 3.50
CA TYR A 202 -0.95 9.90 3.47
C TYR A 202 -0.20 9.67 2.15
N THR A 203 -0.67 10.27 1.05
CA THR A 203 -0.13 10.13 -0.31
C THR A 203 0.67 11.36 -0.77
N ALA A 204 1.47 11.95 0.13
CA ALA A 204 2.47 12.93 -0.28
C ALA A 204 3.69 12.22 -0.88
N ASP A 205 4.23 12.73 -1.97
CA ASP A 205 5.56 12.36 -2.44
C ASP A 205 6.61 12.99 -1.52
N VAL A 206 7.28 12.17 -0.74
CA VAL A 206 8.22 12.60 0.31
C VAL A 206 9.67 12.72 -0.16
N ILE A 207 9.98 12.29 -1.40
CA ILE A 207 11.35 12.18 -1.88
C ILE A 207 11.68 13.10 -3.07
N GLU A 208 10.77 13.99 -3.45
CA GLU A 208 11.05 15.00 -4.47
C GLU A 208 12.26 15.89 -4.08
N ASP A 209 12.98 16.37 -5.10
CA ASP A 209 14.22 17.14 -4.96
C ASP A 209 14.06 18.47 -4.20
N ASP A 210 12.84 19.02 -4.17
CA ASP A 210 12.50 20.25 -3.43
C ASP A 210 12.36 20.02 -1.92
N LYS A 211 12.27 18.74 -1.50
CA LYS A 211 12.18 18.31 -0.10
C LYS A 211 13.52 17.82 0.47
N GLU A 212 14.63 18.12 -0.19
CA GLU A 212 15.99 17.67 0.17
C GLU A 212 16.36 17.90 1.64
N GLU A 213 15.97 19.03 2.20
CA GLU A 213 16.23 19.37 3.60
C GLU A 213 15.56 18.43 4.61
N PHE A 214 14.50 17.72 4.21
CA PHE A 214 13.74 16.85 5.09
C PHE A 214 14.23 15.40 5.09
N TRP A 215 14.60 14.87 3.92
CA TRP A 215 15.00 13.46 3.79
C TRP A 215 16.50 13.23 3.93
N THR A 216 17.34 14.27 3.87
CA THR A 216 18.81 14.10 3.95
C THR A 216 19.24 13.49 5.30
N GLU A 217 18.74 14.05 6.40
CA GLU A 217 19.04 13.52 7.75
C GLU A 217 18.46 12.11 7.95
N ASP A 218 17.29 11.84 7.36
CA ASP A 218 16.65 10.52 7.41
C ASP A 218 17.52 9.45 6.76
N LEU A 219 18.00 9.69 5.54
CA LEU A 219 18.86 8.76 4.81
C LEU A 219 20.17 8.48 5.56
N GLU A 220 20.79 9.50 6.14
CA GLU A 220 22.03 9.34 6.93
C GLU A 220 21.80 8.50 8.19
N ALA A 221 20.68 8.72 8.88
CA ALA A 221 20.31 7.90 10.03
C ALA A 221 19.97 6.46 9.63
N MET A 222 19.26 6.22 8.52
CA MET A 222 19.02 4.86 8.03
C MET A 222 20.32 4.12 7.68
N ALA A 223 21.27 4.80 7.02
CA ALA A 223 22.59 4.25 6.72
C ALA A 223 23.36 3.93 8.01
N ASP A 224 23.37 4.84 9.00
CA ASP A 224 23.99 4.59 10.31
C ASP A 224 23.33 3.43 11.08
N MET A 225 22.01 3.22 10.92
CA MET A 225 21.33 2.06 11.47
C MET A 225 21.85 0.73 10.90
N GLY A 226 22.47 0.76 9.72
CA GLY A 226 22.88 -0.43 8.97
C GLY A 226 21.83 -0.88 7.95
N ALA A 227 20.82 -0.06 7.66
CA ALA A 227 19.89 -0.32 6.57
C ALA A 227 20.57 -0.05 5.23
N ASN A 228 20.24 -0.88 4.23
CA ASN A 228 20.73 -0.75 2.85
C ASN A 228 19.58 -0.67 1.84
N THR A 229 18.33 -0.65 2.31
CA THR A 229 17.14 -0.67 1.45
C THR A 229 16.05 0.23 2.03
N ILE A 230 15.37 0.97 1.17
CA ILE A 230 14.19 1.76 1.51
C ILE A 230 13.01 1.28 0.67
N ARG A 231 11.83 1.12 1.29
CA ARG A 231 10.58 0.89 0.57
C ARG A 231 9.73 2.16 0.56
N LEU A 232 9.38 2.63 -0.63
CA LEU A 232 8.51 3.79 -0.84
C LEU A 232 7.09 3.33 -1.16
N TYR A 233 6.11 4.21 -0.95
CA TYR A 233 4.67 3.88 -1.07
C TYR A 233 3.90 4.82 -1.98
N ASN A 234 4.30 6.09 -2.09
CA ASN A 234 3.63 7.09 -2.92
C ASN A 234 4.69 7.98 -3.59
N LEU A 235 4.51 8.26 -4.87
CA LEU A 235 5.38 9.12 -5.67
C LEU A 235 4.57 9.94 -6.65
N ASP A 236 5.08 11.13 -6.95
CA ASP A 236 4.55 12.01 -7.99
C ASP A 236 5.49 11.95 -9.21
N PRO A 237 5.12 11.23 -10.28
CA PRO A 237 5.95 11.11 -11.48
C PRO A 237 6.20 12.42 -12.23
N ARG A 238 5.53 13.52 -11.84
CA ARG A 238 5.75 14.87 -12.39
C ARG A 238 6.92 15.58 -11.71
N LYS A 239 7.44 15.03 -10.61
CA LYS A 239 8.54 15.59 -9.82
C LYS A 239 9.84 14.86 -10.11
N SER A 240 10.95 15.54 -9.82
CA SER A 240 12.29 14.94 -9.95
C SER A 240 12.70 14.32 -8.62
N HIS A 241 13.29 13.13 -8.70
CA HIS A 241 13.80 12.36 -7.56
C HIS A 241 15.33 12.18 -7.59
N ALA A 242 16.00 12.90 -8.48
CA ALA A 242 17.40 12.68 -8.81
C ALA A 242 18.35 12.90 -7.62
N LYS A 243 18.09 13.90 -6.79
CA LYS A 243 18.91 14.18 -5.60
C LYS A 243 18.72 13.10 -4.55
N PHE A 244 17.49 12.67 -4.29
CA PHE A 244 17.20 11.59 -3.36
C PHE A 244 17.92 10.30 -3.77
N MET A 245 17.75 9.89 -5.03
CA MET A 245 18.37 8.65 -5.55
C MET A 245 19.89 8.72 -5.49
N LYS A 246 20.51 9.87 -5.81
CA LYS A 246 21.97 10.07 -5.69
C LYS A 246 22.44 10.02 -4.24
N LYS A 247 21.74 10.67 -3.31
CA LYS A 247 22.10 10.64 -1.88
C LYS A 247 21.97 9.22 -1.33
N ALA A 248 20.86 8.53 -1.62
CA ALA A 248 20.66 7.14 -1.22
C ALA A 248 21.79 6.24 -1.77
N ALA A 249 22.12 6.37 -3.06
CA ALA A 249 23.22 5.62 -3.67
C ALA A 249 24.57 5.90 -2.98
N SER A 250 24.85 7.18 -2.69
CA SER A 250 26.08 7.58 -1.98
C SER A 250 26.18 6.97 -0.58
N LEU A 251 25.07 6.54 0.02
CA LEU A 251 25.01 5.92 1.34
C LEU A 251 24.92 4.39 1.29
N GLY A 252 24.94 3.78 0.09
CA GLY A 252 24.79 2.33 -0.04
C GLY A 252 23.34 1.85 0.01
N ILE A 253 22.38 2.76 -0.17
CA ILE A 253 20.95 2.49 -0.03
C ILE A 253 20.31 2.28 -1.41
N TYR A 254 19.66 1.12 -1.54
CA TYR A 254 18.78 0.75 -2.63
C TYR A 254 17.32 1.12 -2.33
N VAL A 255 16.51 1.30 -3.36
CA VAL A 255 15.14 1.80 -3.24
C VAL A 255 14.15 0.88 -3.96
N ILE A 256 13.12 0.43 -3.23
CA ILE A 256 11.95 -0.25 -3.78
C ILE A 256 10.90 0.82 -4.10
N VAL A 257 10.52 0.89 -5.37
CA VAL A 257 9.70 1.98 -5.93
C VAL A 257 8.28 1.48 -6.23
N PRO A 258 7.21 2.13 -5.75
CA PRO A 258 5.84 1.73 -6.05
C PRO A 258 5.46 2.10 -7.50
N LEU A 259 4.71 1.25 -8.20
CA LEU A 259 4.16 1.53 -9.54
C LEU A 259 2.68 1.91 -9.54
N THR A 260 2.12 2.03 -8.34
CA THR A 260 0.74 2.35 -8.05
C THR A 260 0.72 3.64 -7.24
N GLY A 261 -0.03 4.65 -7.67
CA GLY A 261 0.29 6.05 -7.34
C GLY A 261 -0.32 6.65 -6.07
N LYS A 262 -1.28 5.97 -5.45
CA LYS A 262 -1.94 6.39 -4.21
C LYS A 262 -2.29 5.17 -3.37
N ASP A 263 -2.88 5.44 -2.20
CA ASP A 263 -3.64 4.52 -1.35
C ASP A 263 -3.14 3.06 -1.44
N TYR A 264 -1.88 2.88 -1.02
CA TYR A 264 -1.25 1.61 -0.63
C TYR A 264 -1.07 0.58 -1.74
N GLY A 265 -1.03 1.02 -2.99
CA GLY A 265 -0.75 0.15 -4.11
C GLY A 265 -1.82 -0.86 -4.49
N PHE A 266 -3.05 -0.43 -4.26
CA PHE A 266 -4.25 -1.17 -4.61
C PHE A 266 -4.46 -1.24 -6.13
N LEU A 267 -4.85 -2.43 -6.60
CA LEU A 267 -5.39 -2.66 -7.94
C LEU A 267 -6.88 -3.00 -7.82
N PRO A 268 -7.73 -2.43 -8.68
CA PRO A 268 -9.16 -2.66 -8.58
C PRO A 268 -9.52 -4.05 -9.10
N ALA A 269 -10.52 -4.68 -8.49
CA ALA A 269 -10.97 -6.03 -8.85
C ALA A 269 -11.85 -6.04 -10.13
N PHE A 270 -11.41 -5.34 -11.18
CA PHE A 270 -12.00 -5.41 -12.52
C PHE A 270 -11.24 -6.43 -13.37
N PRO A 271 -11.86 -6.95 -14.46
CA PRO A 271 -11.14 -7.77 -15.43
C PRO A 271 -9.94 -7.02 -16.02
N ALA A 272 -8.86 -7.74 -16.29
CA ALA A 272 -7.76 -7.22 -17.09
C ALA A 272 -8.23 -7.00 -18.56
N PRO A 273 -7.71 -5.98 -19.27
CA PRO A 273 -6.78 -4.97 -18.81
C PRO A 273 -7.47 -3.77 -18.12
N GLU A 274 -8.80 -3.74 -18.07
CA GLU A 274 -9.58 -2.57 -17.64
C GLU A 274 -9.19 -2.07 -16.24
N CYS A 275 -8.82 -2.99 -15.36
CA CYS A 275 -8.38 -2.68 -14.01
C CYS A 275 -7.13 -1.77 -13.92
N TYR A 276 -6.32 -1.64 -14.98
CA TYR A 276 -5.16 -0.74 -15.00
C TYR A 276 -5.09 0.16 -16.25
N THR A 277 -5.98 -0.02 -17.23
CA THR A 277 -6.05 0.80 -18.45
C THR A 277 -7.20 1.79 -18.49
N LYS A 278 -8.29 1.56 -17.75
CA LYS A 278 -9.40 2.52 -17.70
C LYS A 278 -9.15 3.60 -16.65
N ASP A 279 -9.63 4.79 -16.95
CA ASP A 279 -9.70 5.89 -16.00
C ASP A 279 -10.85 5.62 -15.02
N LEU A 280 -10.52 5.07 -13.85
CA LEU A 280 -11.48 4.69 -12.82
C LEU A 280 -11.57 5.81 -11.78
N GLU A 281 -12.09 6.98 -12.20
CA GLU A 281 -12.14 8.22 -11.41
C GLU A 281 -12.85 8.05 -10.04
N ASP A 282 -13.80 7.11 -9.94
CA ASP A 282 -14.60 6.87 -8.72
C ASP A 282 -14.15 5.64 -7.89
N TYR A 283 -13.09 4.92 -8.30
CA TYR A 283 -12.69 3.68 -7.64
C TYR A 283 -11.45 3.88 -6.74
N GLY A 284 -11.70 4.22 -5.47
CA GLY A 284 -10.74 4.02 -4.38
C GLY A 284 -9.39 4.74 -4.51
N ASN A 285 -9.37 5.98 -5.03
CA ASN A 285 -8.15 6.78 -5.24
C ASN A 285 -7.09 6.17 -6.19
N VAL A 286 -7.36 5.06 -6.88
CA VAL A 286 -6.40 4.35 -7.76
C VAL A 286 -5.89 5.22 -8.91
N GLY A 287 -6.66 6.25 -9.27
CA GLY A 287 -6.27 7.28 -10.22
C GLY A 287 -6.64 6.95 -11.67
N VAL A 288 -6.57 7.99 -12.49
CA VAL A 288 -6.70 7.97 -13.95
C VAL A 288 -5.40 7.38 -14.53
N ASN A 289 -5.49 6.45 -15.49
CA ASN A 289 -4.37 5.93 -16.28
C ASN A 289 -3.20 5.31 -15.48
N LEU A 290 -3.48 4.28 -14.67
CA LEU A 290 -2.48 3.59 -13.85
C LEU A 290 -1.30 3.02 -14.67
N LEU A 291 -1.56 2.46 -15.86
CA LEU A 291 -0.49 1.97 -16.73
C LEU A 291 0.45 3.09 -17.19
N GLY A 292 -0.10 4.26 -17.54
CA GLY A 292 0.69 5.45 -17.87
C GLY A 292 1.52 5.94 -16.69
N PHE A 293 0.92 5.98 -15.49
CA PHE A 293 1.60 6.30 -14.24
C PHE A 293 2.80 5.38 -14.00
N ALA A 294 2.59 4.07 -14.06
CA ALA A 294 3.63 3.06 -13.82
C ALA A 294 4.78 3.16 -14.83
N LYS A 295 4.47 3.25 -16.13
CA LYS A 295 5.49 3.41 -17.20
C LYS A 295 6.36 4.65 -16.99
N THR A 296 5.77 5.71 -16.43
CA THR A 296 6.43 6.98 -16.15
C THR A 296 7.45 6.81 -15.02
N LEU A 297 7.05 6.23 -13.89
CA LEU A 297 7.99 5.90 -12.81
C LEU A 297 9.05 4.89 -13.25
N MET A 298 8.69 3.86 -14.01
CA MET A 298 9.68 2.89 -14.53
C MET A 298 10.74 3.58 -15.38
N LYS A 299 10.32 4.49 -16.28
CA LYS A 299 11.25 5.22 -17.14
C LYS A 299 12.22 6.09 -16.34
N GLU A 300 11.69 6.81 -15.34
CA GLU A 300 12.51 7.65 -14.48
C GLU A 300 13.46 6.81 -13.62
N PHE A 301 12.95 5.84 -12.87
CA PHE A 301 13.72 5.18 -11.82
C PHE A 301 14.69 4.11 -12.35
N SER A 302 14.43 3.53 -13.52
CA SER A 302 15.32 2.50 -14.09
C SER A 302 16.70 3.04 -14.50
N GLN A 303 16.87 4.36 -14.61
CA GLN A 303 18.17 4.97 -14.88
C GLN A 303 19.13 4.90 -13.67
N TYR A 304 18.60 4.68 -12.46
CA TYR A 304 19.38 4.59 -11.24
C TYR A 304 19.73 3.14 -10.93
N ASN A 305 21.02 2.85 -10.73
CA ASN A 305 21.48 1.52 -10.36
C ASN A 305 20.93 1.07 -9.00
N ASN A 306 20.67 2.02 -8.11
CA ASN A 306 20.14 1.73 -6.78
C ASN A 306 18.61 1.59 -6.75
N THR A 307 17.92 1.57 -7.89
CA THR A 307 16.53 1.09 -7.95
C THR A 307 16.53 -0.44 -7.86
N LEU A 308 16.06 -0.95 -6.72
CA LEU A 308 16.11 -2.36 -6.35
C LEU A 308 15.03 -3.18 -7.07
N LEU A 309 13.78 -2.77 -6.87
CA LEU A 309 12.57 -3.46 -7.28
C LEU A 309 11.48 -2.43 -7.55
N PHE A 310 10.53 -2.80 -8.39
CA PHE A 310 9.27 -2.07 -8.55
C PHE A 310 8.13 -2.85 -7.91
N THR A 311 7.42 -2.26 -6.95
CA THR A 311 6.21 -2.87 -6.38
C THR A 311 5.04 -2.69 -7.33
N ALA A 312 4.57 -3.78 -7.93
CA ALA A 312 3.48 -3.77 -8.91
C ALA A 312 2.11 -3.58 -8.25
N ALA A 313 1.87 -4.20 -7.10
CA ALA A 313 0.67 -4.01 -6.29
C ALA A 313 0.91 -4.47 -4.85
N ASN A 314 0.00 -4.13 -3.93
CA ASN A 314 0.14 -4.42 -2.50
C ASN A 314 -1.20 -4.80 -1.83
N GLU A 315 -1.18 -5.90 -1.05
CA GLU A 315 -2.22 -6.41 -0.14
C GLU A 315 -3.63 -6.63 -0.73
N LEU A 316 -3.74 -7.09 -1.98
CA LEU A 316 -5.05 -7.33 -2.60
C LEU A 316 -5.89 -8.39 -1.88
N ALA A 317 -5.24 -9.36 -1.21
CA ALA A 317 -5.92 -10.45 -0.52
C ALA A 317 -6.86 -9.97 0.61
N GLN A 318 -6.63 -8.80 1.21
CA GLN A 318 -7.52 -8.28 2.27
C GLN A 318 -8.89 -7.83 1.75
N LEU A 319 -8.98 -7.51 0.45
CA LEU A 319 -10.15 -6.90 -0.16
C LEU A 319 -10.99 -7.91 -0.94
N ASP A 320 -10.36 -8.99 -1.41
CA ASP A 320 -11.03 -10.12 -2.04
C ASP A 320 -11.25 -11.26 -1.03
N LYS A 321 -12.24 -11.07 -0.14
CA LYS A 321 -12.60 -12.04 0.92
C LYS A 321 -13.05 -13.41 0.38
N ASN A 322 -13.24 -13.55 -0.93
CA ASN A 322 -13.94 -14.65 -1.56
C ASN A 322 -13.02 -15.63 -2.31
N GLY A 323 -12.24 -15.16 -3.30
CA GLY A 323 -11.45 -16.08 -4.12
C GLY A 323 -10.81 -15.49 -5.38
N TYR A 324 -9.57 -15.01 -5.22
CA TYR A 324 -8.56 -14.81 -6.27
C TYR A 324 -8.91 -13.95 -7.50
N ALA A 325 -10.06 -13.27 -7.51
CA ALA A 325 -10.62 -12.57 -8.67
C ALA A 325 -9.79 -11.35 -9.09
N ALA A 326 -9.07 -10.72 -8.16
CA ALA A 326 -8.23 -9.56 -8.45
C ALA A 326 -6.81 -9.92 -8.97
N PHE A 327 -6.34 -11.15 -8.76
CA PHE A 327 -4.98 -11.55 -9.16
C PHE A 327 -4.72 -11.67 -10.67
N PRO A 328 -5.71 -12.00 -11.55
CA PRO A 328 -5.56 -11.81 -12.99
C PRO A 328 -5.13 -10.40 -13.39
N CYS A 329 -5.63 -9.39 -12.66
CA CYS A 329 -5.25 -8.00 -12.91
C CYS A 329 -3.76 -7.79 -12.62
N VAL A 330 -3.26 -8.31 -11.50
CA VAL A 330 -1.84 -8.25 -11.13
C VAL A 330 -0.99 -8.90 -12.21
N LYS A 331 -1.31 -10.13 -12.63
CA LYS A 331 -0.56 -10.84 -13.68
C LYS A 331 -0.52 -10.07 -15.00
N ALA A 332 -1.68 -9.58 -15.46
CA ALA A 332 -1.76 -8.85 -16.71
C ALA A 332 -1.00 -7.51 -16.63
N PHE A 333 -1.07 -6.81 -15.50
CA PHE A 333 -0.31 -5.59 -15.27
C PHE A 333 1.20 -5.87 -15.29
N VAL A 334 1.66 -6.89 -14.57
CA VAL A 334 3.06 -7.35 -14.53
C VAL A 334 3.55 -7.72 -15.93
N ARG A 335 2.76 -8.47 -16.70
CA ARG A 335 3.03 -8.80 -18.12
C ARG A 335 3.30 -7.57 -18.95
N ASP A 336 2.44 -6.57 -18.83
CA ASP A 336 2.52 -5.38 -19.68
C ASP A 336 3.69 -4.48 -19.28
N LEU A 337 4.02 -4.41 -17.99
CA LEU A 337 5.20 -3.74 -17.48
C LEU A 337 6.50 -4.45 -17.89
N HIS A 338 6.54 -5.79 -17.83
CA HIS A 338 7.67 -6.57 -18.33
C HIS A 338 7.90 -6.38 -19.82
N ASN A 339 6.83 -6.43 -20.62
CA ASN A 339 6.90 -6.13 -22.05
C ASN A 339 7.40 -4.71 -22.29
N TYR A 340 6.93 -3.73 -21.51
CA TYR A 340 7.43 -2.36 -21.60
C TYR A 340 8.94 -2.26 -21.29
N GLN A 341 9.46 -2.98 -20.29
CA GLN A 341 10.91 -3.02 -20.04
C GLN A 341 11.68 -3.64 -21.20
N ALA A 342 11.16 -4.72 -21.79
CA ALA A 342 11.77 -5.37 -22.93
C ALA A 342 11.80 -4.47 -24.17
N ASP A 343 10.67 -3.83 -24.49
CA ASP A 343 10.53 -2.95 -25.66
C ASP A 343 11.34 -1.64 -25.50
N CYS A 344 11.64 -1.22 -24.26
CA CYS A 344 12.49 -0.06 -23.97
C CYS A 344 13.94 -0.39 -23.59
N ALA A 345 14.43 -1.62 -23.83
CA ALA A 345 15.72 -2.11 -23.33
C ALA A 345 16.94 -1.25 -23.74
N GLU A 346 16.89 -0.54 -24.87
CA GLU A 346 17.96 0.36 -25.31
C GLU A 346 18.10 1.62 -24.44
N SER A 347 17.06 1.97 -23.68
CA SER A 347 16.97 3.24 -22.97
C SER A 347 16.49 3.10 -21.52
N MET A 348 16.36 1.86 -21.04
CA MET A 348 15.85 1.52 -19.72
C MET A 348 16.43 0.17 -19.29
N ARG A 349 17.00 0.10 -18.09
CA ARG A 349 17.43 -1.17 -17.49
C ARG A 349 16.20 -1.97 -17.06
N LYS A 350 16.23 -3.31 -17.21
CA LYS A 350 15.25 -4.19 -16.55
C LYS A 350 15.43 -4.11 -15.03
N VAL A 351 14.39 -3.68 -14.31
CA VAL A 351 14.30 -3.74 -12.85
C VAL A 351 13.29 -4.84 -12.50
N PRO A 352 13.56 -5.71 -11.51
CA PRO A 352 12.61 -6.77 -11.19
C PRO A 352 11.31 -6.24 -10.55
N LEU A 353 10.18 -6.88 -10.85
CA LEU A 353 8.87 -6.55 -10.29
C LEU A 353 8.56 -7.42 -9.06
N ILE A 354 8.07 -6.80 -7.98
CA ILE A 354 7.60 -7.48 -6.76
C ILE A 354 6.11 -7.24 -6.55
N TYR A 355 5.39 -8.26 -6.11
CA TYR A 355 4.07 -8.11 -5.48
C TYR A 355 4.21 -8.24 -3.97
N SER A 356 3.61 -7.34 -3.20
CA SER A 356 3.67 -7.36 -1.73
C SER A 356 2.34 -7.79 -1.14
N ASP A 357 2.24 -8.98 -0.55
CA ASP A 357 1.00 -9.50 0.00
C ASP A 357 0.86 -9.26 1.51
N VAL A 358 -0.32 -9.49 2.05
CA VAL A 358 -0.55 -9.54 3.51
C VAL A 358 -0.34 -10.96 4.05
N ASP A 359 0.26 -11.08 5.24
CA ASP A 359 0.25 -12.36 5.97
C ASP A 359 -1.15 -12.69 6.52
N THR A 360 -1.95 -13.40 5.72
CA THR A 360 -3.29 -13.89 6.11
C THR A 360 -3.25 -15.12 7.03
N GLY A 361 -2.07 -15.51 7.51
CA GLY A 361 -1.87 -16.70 8.35
C GLY A 361 -1.60 -17.97 7.54
N GLY A 362 -1.29 -19.05 8.26
CA GLY A 362 -0.92 -20.33 7.68
C GLY A 362 -2.06 -21.05 6.95
N GLY A 363 -1.67 -21.90 5.99
CA GLY A 363 -2.59 -22.70 5.18
C GLY A 363 -2.60 -22.29 3.71
N ILE A 364 -3.66 -22.69 3.02
CA ILE A 364 -3.71 -22.66 1.55
C ILE A 364 -3.66 -21.22 0.98
N ALA A 365 -4.22 -20.22 1.66
CA ALA A 365 -4.41 -18.87 1.10
C ALA A 365 -3.11 -18.20 0.60
N ARG A 366 -2.19 -17.81 1.52
CA ARG A 366 -0.99 -17.05 1.16
C ARG A 366 -0.05 -17.80 0.20
N LYS A 367 0.04 -19.14 0.31
CA LYS A 367 0.85 -19.96 -0.60
C LYS A 367 0.24 -20.08 -2.00
N VAL A 368 -1.09 -20.21 -2.11
CA VAL A 368 -1.75 -20.26 -3.43
C VAL A 368 -1.63 -18.94 -4.17
N VAL A 369 -1.75 -17.79 -3.49
CA VAL A 369 -1.52 -16.48 -4.11
C VAL A 369 -0.07 -16.37 -4.59
N ALA A 370 0.89 -16.77 -3.74
CA ALA A 370 2.30 -16.77 -4.08
C ALA A 370 2.58 -17.62 -5.32
N ASP A 371 2.18 -18.90 -5.30
CA ASP A 371 2.40 -19.84 -6.41
C ASP A 371 1.77 -19.33 -7.71
N TYR A 372 0.56 -18.79 -7.63
CA TYR A 372 -0.12 -18.25 -8.79
C TYR A 372 0.62 -17.05 -9.39
N LEU A 373 1.02 -16.07 -8.56
CA LEU A 373 1.64 -14.85 -9.07
C LEU A 373 3.07 -15.04 -9.57
N THR A 374 3.77 -16.08 -9.12
CA THR A 374 5.18 -16.34 -9.50
C THR A 374 5.35 -17.38 -10.60
N CYS A 375 4.28 -18.08 -11.00
CA CYS A 375 4.31 -19.00 -12.13
C CYS A 375 3.93 -18.31 -13.45
N ALA A 376 4.44 -18.81 -14.58
CA ALA A 376 4.03 -18.38 -15.91
C ALA A 376 2.69 -19.02 -16.30
N LEU A 377 1.71 -18.19 -16.66
CA LEU A 377 0.39 -18.63 -17.11
C LEU A 377 0.27 -18.64 -18.64
N ASP A 378 0.38 -17.48 -19.27
CA ASP A 378 0.45 -17.30 -20.72
C ASP A 378 1.90 -17.14 -21.21
N SER A 379 2.75 -16.50 -20.40
CA SER A 379 4.17 -16.27 -20.68
C SER A 379 4.94 -15.93 -19.40
N ASP A 380 6.26 -16.11 -19.41
CA ASP A 380 7.14 -15.72 -18.29
C ASP A 380 6.97 -14.25 -17.87
N ALA A 381 6.51 -13.39 -18.79
CA ALA A 381 6.25 -11.98 -18.49
C ALA A 381 5.11 -11.78 -17.48
N ASP A 382 4.15 -12.69 -17.35
CA ASP A 382 3.03 -12.53 -16.41
C ASP A 382 3.32 -13.01 -14.97
N ALA A 383 4.51 -13.54 -14.74
CA ALA A 383 5.00 -13.89 -13.41
C ALA A 383 5.74 -12.69 -12.79
N VAL A 384 5.53 -12.43 -11.50
CA VAL A 384 6.37 -11.45 -10.78
C VAL A 384 7.78 -12.00 -10.58
N ASP A 385 8.80 -11.14 -10.65
CA ASP A 385 10.19 -11.56 -10.46
C ASP A 385 10.55 -11.79 -8.97
N ALA A 386 9.73 -11.32 -8.02
CA ALA A 386 9.90 -11.48 -6.58
C ALA A 386 8.55 -11.43 -5.84
N TYR A 387 8.49 -12.02 -4.64
CA TYR A 387 7.30 -12.01 -3.79
C TYR A 387 7.59 -11.41 -2.42
N GLY A 388 6.73 -10.48 -2.01
CA GLY A 388 6.76 -9.79 -0.74
C GLY A 388 5.66 -10.28 0.19
N LEU A 389 5.93 -10.35 1.48
CA LEU A 389 4.92 -10.55 2.51
C LEU A 389 5.04 -9.47 3.60
N ASN A 390 3.93 -8.84 3.96
CA ASN A 390 3.83 -7.91 5.08
C ASN A 390 3.52 -8.73 6.35
N VAL A 391 4.54 -8.94 7.18
CA VAL A 391 4.54 -9.93 8.26
C VAL A 391 4.60 -9.27 9.64
N TYR A 392 3.51 -9.38 10.39
CA TYR A 392 3.38 -8.80 11.73
C TYR A 392 3.13 -9.85 12.82
N SER A 393 3.37 -11.13 12.54
CA SER A 393 2.99 -12.23 13.42
C SER A 393 3.95 -12.47 14.60
N TRP A 394 5.22 -12.05 14.50
CA TRP A 394 6.19 -12.19 15.60
C TRP A 394 6.02 -11.08 16.65
N CYS A 395 5.25 -11.35 17.70
CA CYS A 395 4.86 -10.36 18.71
C CYS A 395 5.35 -10.67 20.15
N ASP A 396 6.25 -11.64 20.31
CA ASP A 396 6.86 -11.99 21.60
C ASP A 396 8.40 -11.89 21.53
N GLU A 397 9.04 -11.55 22.66
CA GLU A 397 10.50 -11.54 22.80
C GLU A 397 11.08 -12.94 22.77
N THR A 398 10.29 -13.94 23.15
CA THR A 398 10.69 -15.33 23.19
C THR A 398 9.53 -16.21 22.79
N TYR A 399 9.78 -17.21 21.95
CA TYR A 399 8.89 -18.36 21.80
C TYR A 399 9.46 -19.54 22.59
N PRO A 400 9.08 -19.72 23.88
CA PRO A 400 9.70 -20.72 24.74
C PRO A 400 9.31 -22.13 24.28
N GLY A 401 10.33 -22.93 23.95
CA GLY A 401 10.20 -24.37 23.79
C GLY A 401 10.47 -25.14 25.09
N ASP A 402 11.22 -26.23 24.98
CA ASP A 402 11.59 -27.20 26.01
C ASP A 402 12.49 -26.67 27.16
N GLY A 403 12.11 -25.56 27.80
CA GLY A 403 12.82 -24.98 28.94
C GLY A 403 14.04 -24.13 28.56
N LYS A 404 14.00 -23.49 27.38
CA LYS A 404 15.13 -22.78 26.76
C LYS A 404 14.73 -21.37 26.28
N ALA A 405 15.74 -20.61 25.84
CA ALA A 405 15.56 -19.32 25.18
C ALA A 405 14.85 -19.44 23.81
N ASP A 406 14.53 -18.28 23.23
CA ASP A 406 13.75 -18.05 22.02
C ASP A 406 13.94 -19.11 20.91
N ASN A 407 12.90 -19.91 20.69
CA ASN A 407 12.90 -21.09 19.84
C ASN A 407 12.04 -20.88 18.58
N PHE A 408 12.71 -20.80 17.42
CA PHE A 408 12.08 -20.62 16.12
C PHE A 408 10.97 -21.65 15.82
N GLN A 409 11.09 -22.90 16.30
CA GLN A 409 10.12 -23.97 16.05
C GLN A 409 8.73 -23.70 16.65
N TYR A 410 8.64 -22.82 17.64
CA TYR A 410 7.36 -22.41 18.24
C TYR A 410 6.91 -21.03 17.79
N SER A 411 7.69 -20.40 16.90
CA SER A 411 7.37 -19.09 16.34
C SER A 411 6.37 -19.20 15.18
N PRO A 412 5.60 -18.13 14.90
CA PRO A 412 4.72 -18.07 13.73
C PRO A 412 5.50 -18.10 12.40
N TYR A 413 6.80 -17.80 12.41
CA TYR A 413 7.63 -17.84 11.21
C TYR A 413 8.00 -19.27 10.79
N LYS A 414 7.79 -20.27 11.65
CA LYS A 414 7.94 -21.68 11.26
C LYS A 414 7.05 -22.03 10.07
N ASP A 415 5.78 -21.62 10.11
CA ASP A 415 4.83 -21.95 9.04
C ASP A 415 5.18 -21.17 7.77
N ILE A 416 5.69 -19.93 7.90
CA ILE A 416 6.20 -19.16 6.76
C ILE A 416 7.40 -19.88 6.12
N LYS A 417 8.32 -20.42 6.93
CA LYS A 417 9.42 -21.25 6.42
C LYS A 417 8.89 -22.44 5.64
N GLN A 418 7.94 -23.19 6.19
CA GLN A 418 7.36 -24.35 5.51
C GLN A 418 6.71 -23.99 4.16
N ASP A 419 6.10 -22.80 4.08
CA ASP A 419 5.47 -22.35 2.84
C ASP A 419 6.49 -21.88 1.79
N PHE A 420 7.60 -21.26 2.19
CA PHE A 420 8.48 -20.51 1.27
C PHE A 420 9.93 -21.01 1.18
N GLU A 421 10.35 -22.05 1.91
CA GLU A 421 11.74 -22.53 1.87
C GLU A 421 12.17 -23.07 0.50
N ASP A 422 11.22 -23.61 -0.27
CA ASP A 422 11.43 -24.12 -1.64
C ASP A 422 10.94 -23.15 -2.74
N PHE A 423 10.71 -21.89 -2.40
CA PHE A 423 10.16 -20.91 -3.35
C PHE A 423 11.17 -20.56 -4.46
N SER A 424 10.71 -20.43 -5.71
CA SER A 424 11.59 -20.33 -6.88
C SER A 424 12.01 -18.90 -7.25
N VAL A 425 11.42 -17.88 -6.62
CA VAL A 425 11.75 -16.46 -6.80
C VAL A 425 12.15 -15.80 -5.47
N PRO A 426 12.82 -14.63 -5.48
CA PRO A 426 13.20 -13.92 -4.27
C PRO A 426 12.01 -13.63 -3.37
N PHE A 427 12.07 -14.15 -2.14
CA PHE A 427 11.07 -13.92 -1.12
C PHE A 427 11.54 -12.87 -0.11
N ILE A 428 10.74 -11.83 0.13
CA ILE A 428 11.10 -10.69 0.97
C ILE A 428 9.99 -10.47 2.00
N PHE A 429 10.33 -10.18 3.26
CA PHE A 429 9.36 -9.51 4.13
C PHE A 429 9.26 -8.06 3.71
N SER A 430 8.30 -7.76 2.85
CA SER A 430 8.08 -6.41 2.31
C SER A 430 7.69 -5.43 3.40
N GLU A 431 7.18 -5.92 4.53
CA GLU A 431 7.09 -5.26 5.83
C GLU A 431 7.32 -6.28 6.96
N PHE A 432 7.94 -5.85 8.06
CA PHE A 432 7.91 -6.59 9.32
C PHE A 432 7.98 -5.67 10.54
N GLY A 433 7.65 -6.24 11.71
CA GLY A 433 7.89 -5.62 13.02
C GLY A 433 6.63 -5.36 13.80
N CYS A 434 6.01 -6.41 14.33
CA CYS A 434 4.83 -6.34 15.20
C CYS A 434 4.98 -5.29 16.30
N ASN A 435 3.95 -4.50 16.55
CA ASN A 435 3.89 -3.57 17.67
C ASN A 435 2.82 -3.94 18.70
N LEU A 436 2.50 -5.21 18.91
CA LEU A 436 1.50 -5.63 19.90
C LEU A 436 2.15 -6.07 21.22
N GLY A 437 1.35 -6.20 22.27
CA GLY A 437 1.81 -6.71 23.57
C GLY A 437 2.97 -5.88 24.14
N LYS A 438 4.09 -6.54 24.46
CA LYS A 438 5.31 -5.90 24.98
C LYS A 438 5.98 -4.95 23.99
N PHE A 439 5.63 -5.03 22.71
CA PHE A 439 6.20 -4.18 21.66
C PHE A 439 5.41 -2.89 21.38
N LYS A 440 4.22 -2.69 21.99
CA LYS A 440 3.37 -1.54 21.67
C LYS A 440 3.92 -0.23 22.22
N THR A 441 4.68 0.47 21.38
CA THR A 441 5.11 1.86 21.61
C THR A 441 3.89 2.75 21.76
N LYS A 442 3.87 3.60 22.79
CA LYS A 442 2.75 4.52 23.09
C LYS A 442 3.30 5.83 23.60
N CYS A 443 2.65 6.95 23.30
CA CYS A 443 3.00 8.26 23.87
C CYS A 443 3.09 8.18 25.40
N PRO A 444 4.22 8.56 26.05
CA PRO A 444 5.28 9.49 25.61
C PRO A 444 6.46 8.87 24.82
N TYR A 445 6.22 7.74 24.16
CA TYR A 445 7.13 6.95 23.32
C TYR A 445 8.38 6.35 24.01
N PRO A 446 8.34 5.94 25.29
CA PRO A 446 9.40 5.10 25.85
C PRO A 446 9.24 3.65 25.36
N ASP A 447 10.36 2.92 25.34
CA ASP A 447 10.40 1.48 25.03
C ASP A 447 9.84 1.17 23.62
N GLY A 448 9.59 -0.12 23.34
CA GLY A 448 9.01 -0.56 22.08
C GLY A 448 9.57 -1.90 21.62
N ARG A 449 9.66 -2.06 20.30
CA ARG A 449 10.14 -3.28 19.65
C ARG A 449 11.62 -3.50 19.95
N THR A 450 11.93 -4.73 20.35
CA THR A 450 13.30 -5.22 20.56
C THR A 450 13.85 -5.98 19.35
N TRP A 451 12.98 -6.23 18.35
CA TRP A 451 13.29 -6.84 17.05
C TRP A 451 13.98 -8.22 17.16
N PRO A 452 13.47 -9.15 17.99
CA PRO A 452 14.10 -10.45 18.21
C PRO A 452 14.14 -11.34 16.96
N ASP A 453 13.21 -11.12 16.03
CA ASP A 453 13.04 -11.85 14.78
C ASP A 453 14.14 -11.60 13.75
N VAL A 454 14.85 -10.47 13.85
CA VAL A 454 15.95 -10.10 12.94
C VAL A 454 17.03 -11.17 12.86
N LYS A 455 17.34 -11.83 13.96
CA LYS A 455 18.36 -12.89 13.99
C LYS A 455 17.96 -14.12 13.16
N HIS A 456 16.66 -14.34 12.93
CA HIS A 456 16.16 -15.53 12.25
C HIS A 456 16.21 -15.38 10.73
N PHE A 457 15.80 -14.22 10.20
CA PHE A 457 15.88 -13.95 8.76
C PHE A 457 17.26 -13.52 8.27
N LEU A 458 18.13 -13.02 9.15
CA LEU A 458 19.57 -12.86 8.85
C LEU A 458 20.41 -14.10 9.23
N GLY A 459 19.81 -15.09 9.91
CA GLY A 459 20.47 -16.30 10.39
C GLY A 459 20.03 -17.57 9.66
N GLU A 460 20.34 -18.73 10.25
CA GLU A 460 20.15 -20.03 9.58
C GLU A 460 18.69 -20.45 9.44
N ASP A 461 17.79 -19.87 10.24
CA ASP A 461 16.38 -20.26 10.24
C ASP A 461 15.71 -19.90 8.91
N MET A 462 15.91 -18.68 8.41
CA MET A 462 15.26 -18.20 7.18
C MET A 462 16.18 -17.52 6.17
N GLY A 463 17.40 -17.13 6.58
CA GLY A 463 18.38 -16.51 5.68
C GLY A 463 18.81 -17.42 4.52
N GLN A 464 18.45 -18.71 4.53
CA GLN A 464 18.72 -19.65 3.43
C GLN A 464 17.69 -19.62 2.29
N PHE A 465 16.61 -18.84 2.39
CA PHE A 465 15.62 -18.69 1.31
C PHE A 465 15.07 -17.26 1.16
N MET A 466 15.26 -16.40 2.17
CA MET A 466 14.82 -15.00 2.11
C MET A 466 15.82 -14.08 1.40
N SER A 467 15.35 -13.04 0.73
CA SER A 467 16.17 -11.99 0.10
C SER A 467 16.12 -10.65 0.83
N GLY A 468 15.40 -10.56 1.93
CA GLY A 468 15.32 -9.32 2.68
C GLY A 468 14.16 -9.23 3.65
N ALA A 469 14.21 -8.19 4.48
CA ALA A 469 13.11 -7.77 5.34
C ALA A 469 13.13 -6.24 5.51
N ILE A 470 11.95 -5.61 5.44
CA ILE A 470 11.77 -4.16 5.51
C ILE A 470 11.04 -3.78 6.80
N ALA A 471 11.70 -3.07 7.73
CA ALA A 471 11.08 -2.69 9.00
C ALA A 471 10.00 -1.62 8.78
N PHE A 472 8.78 -1.84 9.29
CA PHE A 472 7.68 -0.89 9.20
C PHE A 472 7.54 -0.08 10.49
N GLN A 473 7.63 1.26 10.54
CA GLN A 473 7.98 2.23 9.50
C GLN A 473 8.88 3.33 10.09
N TRP A 474 9.54 4.13 9.25
CA TRP A 474 10.45 5.18 9.73
C TRP A 474 9.77 6.19 10.66
N SER A 475 8.59 6.66 10.30
CA SER A 475 7.91 7.76 10.99
C SER A 475 6.80 7.27 11.91
N MET A 476 6.71 7.91 13.07
CA MET A 476 5.59 7.74 13.99
C MET A 476 4.30 8.32 13.41
N ASP A 477 3.22 7.59 13.59
CA ASP A 477 1.85 8.01 13.28
C ASP A 477 0.87 7.39 14.29
N LYS A 478 -0.43 7.49 13.99
CA LYS A 478 -1.50 6.93 14.83
C LYS A 478 -1.41 5.41 15.03
N GLU A 479 -0.73 4.68 14.15
CA GLU A 479 -0.59 3.24 14.28
C GLU A 479 0.58 2.86 15.21
N GLU A 480 1.37 3.84 15.66
CA GLU A 480 2.45 3.72 16.65
C GLU A 480 3.57 2.73 16.24
N TYR A 481 3.96 2.75 14.96
CA TYR A 481 5.04 1.93 14.38
C TYR A 481 6.37 2.68 14.16
N GLY A 482 6.48 3.94 14.57
CA GLY A 482 7.61 4.79 14.20
C GLY A 482 8.96 4.34 14.78
N LEU A 483 10.00 4.38 13.95
CA LEU A 483 11.41 4.39 14.39
C LEU A 483 11.83 5.80 14.86
N THR A 484 11.16 6.84 14.36
CA THR A 484 11.48 8.24 14.59
C THR A 484 10.23 9.09 14.76
N LEU A 485 10.39 10.25 15.39
CA LEU A 485 9.46 11.37 15.23
C LEU A 485 10.05 12.30 14.16
N SER A 486 9.37 12.45 13.04
CA SER A 486 9.79 13.36 11.98
C SER A 486 9.67 14.83 12.44
N PRO A 487 10.49 15.75 11.90
CA PRO A 487 10.35 17.18 12.19
C PRO A 487 8.90 17.64 12.06
N GLY A 488 8.43 18.45 13.01
CA GLY A 488 7.05 18.92 13.04
C GLY A 488 6.03 17.93 13.62
N PHE A 489 6.44 16.72 14.03
CA PHE A 489 5.56 15.78 14.71
C PHE A 489 5.10 16.33 16.07
N LEU A 490 6.05 16.77 16.92
CA LEU A 490 5.77 17.47 18.18
C LEU A 490 5.80 19.00 18.01
N ALA A 491 5.04 19.71 18.85
CA ALA A 491 5.11 21.18 18.91
C ALA A 491 6.54 21.66 19.21
N GLY A 492 7.09 22.50 18.32
CA GLY A 492 8.44 23.05 18.46
C GLY A 492 9.58 22.10 18.07
N GLN A 493 9.26 20.92 17.53
CA GLN A 493 10.27 19.99 17.03
C GLN A 493 10.74 20.41 15.63
N ASP A 494 11.99 20.88 15.54
CA ASP A 494 12.63 21.31 14.29
C ASP A 494 13.55 20.23 13.68
N LYS A 495 13.81 19.14 14.42
CA LYS A 495 14.77 18.09 14.07
C LYS A 495 14.19 16.69 14.17
N LEU A 496 14.83 15.73 13.52
CA LEU A 496 14.50 14.32 13.64
C LEU A 496 14.80 13.78 15.05
N TYR A 497 13.84 13.12 15.69
CA TYR A 497 14.07 12.42 16.96
C TYR A 497 14.06 10.90 16.73
N LEU A 498 15.15 10.23 17.10
CA LEU A 498 15.29 8.77 17.04
C LEU A 498 14.71 8.15 18.32
N LEU A 499 13.88 7.13 18.18
CA LEU A 499 13.20 6.45 19.30
C LEU A 499 13.97 5.19 19.74
N ASP A 500 13.58 4.61 20.87
CA ASP A 500 14.15 3.33 21.36
C ASP A 500 13.99 2.21 20.32
N ASN A 501 12.88 2.21 19.57
CA ASN A 501 12.67 1.33 18.41
C ASN A 501 13.83 1.37 17.41
N TYR A 502 14.36 2.57 17.08
CA TYR A 502 15.48 2.75 16.15
C TYR A 502 16.76 2.14 16.72
N PHE A 503 17.10 2.45 17.97
CA PHE A 503 18.35 1.97 18.57
C PHE A 503 18.33 0.45 18.76
N ASN A 504 17.17 -0.12 19.08
CA ASN A 504 16.99 -1.56 19.15
C ASN A 504 17.17 -2.22 17.77
N LEU A 505 16.59 -1.66 16.70
CA LEU A 505 16.77 -2.19 15.35
C LEU A 505 18.22 -2.06 14.88
N GLN A 506 18.84 -0.90 15.11
CA GLN A 506 20.26 -0.66 14.84
C GLN A 506 21.15 -1.73 15.47
N LYS A 507 20.88 -2.08 16.73
CA LYS A 507 21.62 -3.13 17.44
C LYS A 507 21.48 -4.48 16.73
N GLN A 508 20.30 -4.85 16.24
CA GLN A 508 20.11 -6.12 15.54
C GLN A 508 20.76 -6.11 14.14
N TYR A 509 20.55 -5.05 13.34
CA TYR A 509 21.12 -4.92 11.99
C TYR A 509 22.66 -4.88 12.00
N LYS A 510 23.27 -4.29 13.03
CA LYS A 510 24.73 -4.29 13.21
C LYS A 510 25.27 -5.62 13.75
N LYS A 511 24.44 -6.44 14.40
CA LYS A 511 24.85 -7.69 15.03
C LYS A 511 24.84 -8.87 14.05
N TYR A 512 23.85 -8.95 13.18
CA TYR A 512 23.65 -10.10 12.30
C TYR A 512 23.87 -9.74 10.83
N ASP A 513 24.36 -10.71 10.07
CA ASP A 513 24.51 -10.60 8.62
C ASP A 513 24.25 -11.94 7.96
N VAL A 514 23.75 -11.90 6.74
CA VAL A 514 23.46 -13.13 5.98
C VAL A 514 24.76 -13.85 5.66
N ASN A 515 24.77 -15.18 5.77
CA ASN A 515 25.94 -15.94 5.36
C ASN A 515 26.11 -15.86 3.84
N SER A 516 27.26 -15.35 3.40
CA SER A 516 27.59 -15.15 1.99
C SER A 516 27.78 -16.43 1.18
N THR A 517 27.85 -17.60 1.84
CA THR A 517 27.90 -18.91 1.16
C THR A 517 26.54 -19.43 0.75
N TRP A 518 25.44 -18.86 1.25
CA TRP A 518 24.09 -19.24 0.84
C TRP A 518 23.78 -18.59 -0.51
N ASP A 519 23.71 -19.42 -1.54
CA ASP A 519 23.56 -19.06 -2.94
C ASP A 519 22.52 -19.99 -3.56
N ALA A 520 21.94 -19.59 -4.68
CA ALA A 520 21.01 -20.43 -5.42
C ALA A 520 21.34 -20.40 -6.92
N PRO A 521 21.22 -21.56 -7.59
CA PRO A 521 21.36 -21.61 -9.03
C PRO A 521 20.29 -20.75 -9.70
N ALA A 522 20.59 -20.26 -10.90
CA ALA A 522 19.56 -19.65 -11.73
C ALA A 522 18.49 -20.72 -12.04
N GLY A 523 17.23 -20.38 -11.76
CA GLY A 523 16.06 -21.18 -12.14
C GLY A 523 15.31 -20.53 -13.30
N GLU A 524 14.63 -21.34 -14.10
CA GLU A 524 13.63 -20.85 -15.05
C GLU A 524 12.33 -20.49 -14.29
N VAL A 525 11.48 -19.66 -14.91
CA VAL A 525 10.16 -19.36 -14.34
C VAL A 525 9.29 -20.61 -14.50
N ASP A 526 8.78 -21.13 -13.38
CA ASP A 526 7.93 -22.32 -13.39
C ASP A 526 6.60 -22.03 -14.10
N LYS A 527 6.09 -22.99 -14.87
CA LYS A 527 4.73 -22.91 -15.40
C LYS A 527 3.70 -23.17 -14.30
N CYS A 528 2.56 -22.50 -14.36
CA CYS A 528 1.49 -22.71 -13.39
C CYS A 528 1.02 -24.17 -13.40
N SER A 529 1.27 -24.89 -12.30
CA SER A 529 0.79 -26.26 -12.08
C SER A 529 -0.66 -26.28 -11.59
N PHE A 530 -1.13 -25.16 -11.04
CA PHE A 530 -2.48 -24.93 -10.55
C PHE A 530 -2.90 -23.49 -10.81
N VAL A 531 -4.16 -23.31 -11.19
CA VAL A 531 -4.82 -22.00 -11.28
C VAL A 531 -6.11 -22.10 -10.46
N PRO A 532 -6.35 -21.24 -9.46
CA PRO A 532 -7.58 -21.27 -8.69
C PRO A 532 -8.82 -21.10 -9.59
N SER A 533 -9.88 -21.88 -9.37
CA SER A 533 -11.06 -21.92 -10.26
C SER A 533 -11.82 -20.60 -10.37
N ASP A 534 -11.68 -19.72 -9.38
CA ASP A 534 -12.39 -18.45 -9.29
C ASP A 534 -11.61 -17.29 -9.95
N VAL A 535 -10.39 -17.58 -10.44
CA VAL A 535 -9.55 -16.66 -11.21
C VAL A 535 -10.18 -16.46 -12.60
N ALA A 536 -10.53 -15.21 -12.91
CA ALA A 536 -11.02 -14.86 -14.24
C ALA A 536 -9.92 -15.09 -15.32
N PRO A 537 -10.26 -15.57 -16.53
CA PRO A 537 -9.30 -15.71 -17.61
C PRO A 537 -8.64 -14.37 -17.97
N MET A 538 -7.33 -14.39 -18.28
CA MET A 538 -6.59 -13.20 -18.75
C MET A 538 -6.88 -12.84 -20.22
N GLU A 539 -7.92 -13.42 -20.84
CA GLU A 539 -8.15 -13.57 -22.29
C GLU A 539 -8.30 -12.26 -23.11
N TYR A 540 -8.12 -11.09 -22.50
CA TYR A 540 -8.14 -9.83 -23.20
C TYR A 540 -6.76 -9.50 -23.81
N LYS A 541 -6.63 -9.74 -25.12
CA LYS A 541 -5.50 -9.26 -25.92
C LYS A 541 -5.61 -7.74 -26.08
N HIS A 542 -4.69 -7.01 -25.47
CA HIS A 542 -4.50 -5.58 -25.70
C HIS A 542 -3.26 -5.35 -26.57
N LYS A 543 -3.15 -4.17 -27.18
CA LYS A 543 -2.00 -3.80 -28.01
C LYS A 543 -0.77 -3.59 -27.12
N ARG A 544 0.37 -4.19 -27.51
CA ARG A 544 1.62 -4.04 -26.75
C ARG A 544 1.97 -2.55 -26.59
N PRO A 545 2.36 -2.11 -25.38
CA PRO A 545 2.85 -0.75 -25.16
C PRO A 545 4.00 -0.39 -26.12
N ALA A 546 3.98 0.80 -26.71
CA ALA A 546 5.15 1.32 -27.41
C ALA A 546 6.08 2.08 -26.44
N CYS A 547 7.40 2.01 -26.66
CA CYS A 547 8.34 2.84 -25.93
C CYS A 547 8.16 4.32 -26.30
N PRO A 548 7.86 5.25 -25.36
CA PRO A 548 7.64 6.64 -25.67
C PRO A 548 8.94 7.33 -26.13
N SER A 549 8.85 8.25 -27.11
CA SER A 549 10.01 9.05 -27.52
C SER A 549 10.47 9.98 -26.38
N LYS A 550 11.75 10.38 -26.40
CA LYS A 550 12.32 11.32 -25.42
C LYS A 550 11.57 12.64 -25.40
N GLU A 551 11.12 13.13 -26.55
CA GLU A 551 10.35 14.38 -26.69
C GLU A 551 8.96 14.26 -26.08
N LEU A 552 8.27 13.12 -26.29
CA LEU A 552 6.99 12.86 -25.64
C LEU A 552 7.16 12.78 -24.12
N TRP A 553 8.20 12.10 -23.64
CA TRP A 553 8.52 12.02 -22.22
C TRP A 553 8.71 13.40 -21.58
N MET A 554 9.54 14.25 -22.21
CA MET A 554 9.77 15.63 -21.77
C MET A 554 8.48 16.47 -21.82
N LYS A 555 7.61 16.23 -22.81
CA LYS A 555 6.30 16.88 -22.91
C LYS A 555 5.36 16.46 -21.78
N VAL A 556 5.30 15.18 -21.42
CA VAL A 556 4.47 14.68 -20.29
C VAL A 556 4.93 15.28 -18.95
N GLN A 557 6.25 15.32 -18.72
CA GLN A 557 6.82 15.98 -17.53
C GLN A 557 6.59 17.49 -17.53
N HIS A 558 6.78 18.16 -18.67
CA HIS A 558 6.64 19.62 -18.78
C HIS A 558 5.18 20.09 -18.69
N GLU A 559 4.25 19.36 -19.30
CA GLU A 559 2.83 19.71 -19.28
C GLU A 559 2.13 19.26 -17.99
N LYS A 560 2.79 18.47 -17.13
CA LYS A 560 2.23 17.88 -15.89
C LYS A 560 0.94 17.09 -16.15
N ARG A 561 0.86 16.39 -17.29
CA ARG A 561 -0.36 15.71 -17.78
C ARG A 561 -0.34 14.17 -17.56
N VAL A 562 0.34 13.66 -16.52
CA VAL A 562 0.31 12.22 -16.19
C VAL A 562 -1.10 11.85 -15.71
N ASP A 563 -1.53 12.48 -14.63
CA ASP A 563 -2.90 12.95 -14.47
C ASP A 563 -3.07 14.28 -15.23
N LYS A 564 -4.27 14.60 -15.73
CA LYS A 564 -4.67 16.01 -15.73
C LYS A 564 -4.86 16.38 -14.27
N VAL A 565 -4.05 17.29 -13.74
CA VAL A 565 -4.21 17.89 -12.41
C VAL A 565 -5.67 18.30 -12.24
N VAL A 566 -6.46 17.48 -11.56
CA VAL A 566 -7.74 17.95 -11.04
C VAL A 566 -7.37 18.74 -9.79
N ASP A 567 -7.84 19.98 -9.74
CA ASP A 567 -7.81 20.78 -8.52
C ASP A 567 -8.78 20.15 -7.51
N TRP A 568 -8.29 19.16 -6.78
CA TRP A 568 -9.07 18.41 -5.78
C TRP A 568 -9.28 19.22 -4.49
N SER A 569 -8.84 20.48 -4.41
CA SER A 569 -9.33 21.40 -3.38
C SER A 569 -10.81 21.76 -3.59
N ALA A 570 -11.35 21.54 -4.81
CA ALA A 570 -12.72 21.87 -5.20
C ALA A 570 -13.71 20.69 -5.11
N SER A 571 -13.26 19.45 -4.87
CA SER A 571 -14.12 18.25 -4.89
C SER A 571 -14.65 17.86 -3.51
N TRP A 572 -14.96 18.84 -2.67
CA TRP A 572 -15.91 18.64 -1.59
C TRP A 572 -17.28 19.09 -2.10
N PRO A 573 -18.30 18.22 -2.15
CA PRO A 573 -19.64 18.72 -1.90
C PRO A 573 -19.59 19.26 -0.47
N SER A 574 -19.44 20.58 -0.34
CA SER A 574 -19.76 21.22 0.92
C SER A 574 -21.17 20.79 1.26
N TRP A 575 -21.34 20.16 2.42
CA TRP A 575 -22.61 19.83 3.07
C TRP A 575 -23.41 21.09 3.46
N ARG A 576 -23.19 22.21 2.77
CA ARG A 576 -23.82 23.52 2.97
C ARG A 576 -24.60 24.04 1.77
N THR A 577 -24.73 23.28 0.67
CA THR A 577 -25.55 23.67 -0.48
C THR A 577 -26.89 22.92 -0.60
N ALA A 578 -27.42 22.42 0.51
CA ALA A 578 -28.80 21.94 0.62
C ALA A 578 -29.65 22.82 1.56
N VAL A 579 -29.37 24.13 1.60
CA VAL A 579 -30.24 25.12 2.25
C VAL A 579 -30.55 26.24 1.26
N ASN A 580 -31.34 25.93 0.24
CA ASN A 580 -32.13 26.91 -0.52
C ASN A 580 -33.06 26.21 -1.53
N PHE A 581 -33.94 25.35 -1.04
CA PHE A 581 -35.26 25.13 -1.63
C PHE A 581 -36.21 24.78 -0.48
N GLY A 582 -36.71 25.80 0.20
CA GLY A 582 -37.77 25.62 1.18
C GLY A 582 -39.09 25.41 0.47
N TRP A 583 -39.86 24.40 0.86
CA TRP A 583 -41.32 24.45 0.99
C TRP A 583 -41.77 23.36 2.01
N LEU A 584 -42.31 23.86 3.14
CA LEU A 584 -43.41 23.31 3.96
C LEU A 584 -43.22 22.17 5.02
N VAL A 585 -43.04 22.61 6.29
CA VAL A 585 -43.74 22.27 7.58
C VAL A 585 -43.66 20.83 8.17
N PRO A 586 -43.79 20.61 9.51
CA PRO A 586 -43.02 21.12 10.67
C PRO A 586 -42.59 20.03 11.71
N ASN A 587 -41.71 20.44 12.63
CA ASN A 587 -41.63 20.04 14.05
C ASN A 587 -41.22 18.63 14.51
N MET A 588 -40.39 18.68 15.57
CA MET A 588 -40.25 17.77 16.72
C MET A 588 -39.10 16.72 16.72
N PRO A 589 -38.56 16.36 17.90
CA PRO A 589 -37.33 16.97 18.44
C PRO A 589 -36.19 15.94 18.68
N PHE A 590 -34.96 16.45 18.84
CA PHE A 590 -33.84 15.73 19.43
C PHE A 590 -34.18 15.21 20.84
N PRO A 591 -33.67 14.02 21.22
CA PRO A 591 -32.82 13.98 22.40
C PRO A 591 -31.61 13.02 22.32
N PHE A 592 -30.50 13.48 22.93
CA PHE A 592 -29.50 12.77 23.76
C PHE A 592 -28.83 11.49 23.21
N ALA A 593 -27.50 11.45 22.98
CA ALA A 593 -26.37 11.48 23.92
C ALA A 593 -26.09 10.15 24.65
N ILE A 594 -24.81 9.75 24.59
CA ILE A 594 -24.04 8.83 25.45
C ILE A 594 -24.17 7.33 25.16
N ALA A 595 -23.09 6.74 24.62
CA ALA A 595 -22.17 5.85 25.34
C ALA A 595 -20.88 5.65 24.52
#